data_AF-A0A953RR42-F1
#
_entry.id   AF-A0A953RR42-F1
#
_cell.length_a   1.000
_cell.length_b   1.000
_cell.length_c   1.000
_cell.angle_alpha   90.00
_cell.angle_beta   90.00
_cell.angle_gamma   90.00
#
_symmetry.space_group_name_H-M   'P 1'
#
loop_
_entity.id
_entity.type
_entity.pdbx_description
1 polymer ?
#
loop_
_entity_poly.entity_id
_entity_poly.type
_entity_poly.pdbx_seq_one_letter_code
_entity_poly.pdbx_strand_id
1 'polypeptide(L)'
;MKVSVQARNGPAVAGSDRRWLLIAATTILAVGVGATFASGNWLLCVPLLALPILLIRPREICLGCYVFLLPFDSISAVGPGGATLTLIAGAAVAMILFGTALLKKDLQRPPRQVLWWVLFVTWAAVTTLWALEWESATGRLFTVVSLLLLCLVVLSTNVSRRELRTVSLFAIAGACAAAVYTSFQFFGGVYYHGLGRGSLMVGGRATDPNIFAASLLLPLSLAVNGFLTPRWWVARLGWLAVAATITFGILVTGSRGAMLGVAVMIVVYMYTRQVSRLMTFLLFATFVALAFFLPASFFTRIESTAETGGAGRTVVWQGGLV
;
A
#
# COMPACT_ATOMS: atom_id res chain seq x y z
N MET A 1 24.61 -31.77 -9.08
CA MET A 1 24.11 -31.43 -10.44
C MET A 1 24.63 -30.03 -10.79
N LYS A 2 25.74 -29.94 -11.54
CA LYS A 2 26.37 -28.67 -11.94
C LYS A 2 25.67 -28.15 -13.21
N VAL A 3 24.85 -27.12 -13.09
CA VAL A 3 24.26 -26.43 -14.25
C VAL A 3 25.34 -25.56 -14.87
N SER A 4 25.92 -26.02 -15.97
CA SER A 4 26.84 -25.24 -16.80
C SER A 4 26.07 -24.07 -17.44
N VAL A 5 26.35 -22.86 -16.98
CA VAL A 5 25.84 -21.62 -17.58
C VAL A 5 26.56 -21.42 -18.91
N GLN A 6 25.95 -21.90 -20.00
CA GLN A 6 26.41 -21.65 -21.36
C GLN A 6 26.10 -20.18 -21.69
N ALA A 7 27.13 -19.34 -21.73
CA ALA A 7 27.03 -17.95 -22.15
C ALA A 7 26.60 -17.90 -23.62
N ARG A 8 25.33 -17.56 -23.87
CA ARG A 8 24.83 -17.26 -25.22
C ARG A 8 25.43 -15.92 -25.67
N ASN A 9 26.45 -15.98 -26.51
CA ASN A 9 26.93 -14.85 -27.29
C ASN A 9 25.83 -14.48 -28.30
N GLY A 10 24.92 -13.59 -27.91
CA GLY A 10 23.97 -12.98 -28.83
C GLY A 10 24.68 -12.09 -29.86
N PRO A 11 24.09 -11.88 -31.05
CA PRO A 11 24.67 -11.03 -32.08
C PRO A 11 24.92 -9.63 -31.53
N ALA A 12 26.13 -9.11 -31.76
CA ALA A 12 26.52 -7.76 -31.40
C ALA A 12 25.73 -6.76 -32.26
N VAL A 13 24.51 -6.43 -31.83
CA VAL A 13 23.76 -5.30 -32.38
C VAL A 13 24.60 -4.05 -32.10
N ALA A 14 25.02 -3.38 -33.18
CA ALA A 14 25.96 -2.27 -33.17
C ALA A 14 25.53 -1.19 -32.16
N GLY A 15 26.40 -0.88 -31.20
CA GLY A 15 26.10 0.06 -30.11
C GLY A 15 25.84 1.51 -30.54
N SER A 16 26.02 1.86 -31.83
CA SER A 16 25.77 3.20 -32.37
C SER A 16 24.27 3.52 -32.44
N ASP A 17 23.44 2.59 -32.90
CA ASP A 17 22.04 2.87 -33.23
C ASP A 17 21.21 3.09 -31.97
N ARG A 18 21.56 2.37 -30.89
CA ARG A 18 20.94 2.56 -29.58
C ARG A 18 21.22 3.93 -28.98
N ARG A 19 22.40 4.52 -29.25
CA ARG A 19 22.74 5.87 -28.74
C ARG A 19 21.88 6.94 -29.42
N TRP A 20 21.73 6.85 -30.74
CA TRP A 20 20.91 7.81 -31.50
C TRP A 20 19.43 7.77 -31.11
N LEU A 21 18.87 6.58 -30.89
CA LEU A 21 17.49 6.44 -30.41
C LEU A 21 17.30 7.05 -29.01
N LEU A 22 18.26 6.89 -28.10
CA LEU A 22 18.19 7.49 -26.77
C LEU A 22 18.29 9.02 -26.85
N ILE A 23 19.20 9.57 -27.66
CA ILE A 23 19.33 11.01 -27.85
C ILE A 23 18.03 11.58 -28.43
N ALA A 24 17.49 10.98 -29.50
CA ALA A 24 16.23 11.42 -30.10
C ALA A 24 15.06 11.39 -29.10
N ALA A 25 14.92 10.31 -28.34
CA ALA A 25 13.89 10.19 -27.30
C ALA A 25 14.04 11.24 -26.20
N THR A 26 15.27 11.51 -25.73
CA THR A 26 15.53 12.55 -24.72
C THR A 26 15.24 13.95 -25.25
N THR A 27 15.56 14.23 -26.51
CA THR A 27 15.28 15.53 -27.14
C THR A 27 13.78 15.74 -27.31
N ILE A 28 13.05 14.74 -27.81
CA ILE A 28 11.58 14.81 -27.94
C ILE A 28 10.93 15.04 -26.58
N LEU A 29 11.39 14.32 -25.55
CA LEU A 29 10.89 14.49 -24.20
C LEU A 29 11.18 15.91 -23.67
N ALA A 30 12.40 16.42 -23.84
CA ALA A 30 12.78 17.75 -23.39
C ALA A 30 11.97 18.85 -24.09
N VAL A 31 11.76 18.73 -25.41
CA VAL A 31 10.93 19.67 -26.18
C VAL A 31 9.47 19.60 -25.73
N GLY A 32 8.92 18.41 -25.51
CA GLY A 32 7.54 18.24 -25.02
C GLY A 32 7.32 18.84 -23.63
N VAL A 33 8.27 18.64 -22.71
CA VAL A 33 8.24 19.24 -21.36
C VAL A 33 8.39 20.76 -21.44
N GLY A 34 9.30 21.27 -22.27
CA GLY A 34 9.48 22.71 -22.50
C GLY A 34 8.21 23.37 -23.07
N ALA A 35 7.58 22.74 -24.05
CA ALA A 35 6.35 23.24 -24.67
C ALA A 35 5.15 23.26 -23.71
N THR A 36 4.98 22.21 -22.89
CA THR A 36 3.90 22.15 -21.89
C THR A 36 4.09 23.16 -20.75
N PHE A 37 5.34 23.44 -20.37
CA PHE A 37 5.65 24.52 -19.43
C PHE A 37 5.35 25.90 -20.03
N ALA A 38 5.77 26.13 -21.28
CA ALA A 38 5.51 27.39 -21.99
C ALA A 38 4.01 27.65 -22.20
N SER A 39 3.19 26.60 -22.36
CA SER A 39 1.75 26.72 -22.54
C SER A 39 0.97 26.84 -21.21
N GLY A 40 1.64 26.91 -20.06
CA GLY A 40 1.00 26.95 -18.73
C GLY A 40 0.32 25.64 -18.29
N ASN A 41 0.43 24.56 -19.08
CA ASN A 41 -0.21 23.27 -18.81
C ASN A 41 0.73 22.34 -18.04
N TRP A 42 1.24 22.80 -16.89
CA TRP A 42 2.23 22.09 -16.09
C TRP A 42 1.78 20.69 -15.63
N LEU A 43 0.46 20.42 -15.57
CA LEU A 43 -0.09 19.10 -15.28
C LEU A 43 0.26 18.05 -16.36
N LEU A 44 0.41 18.44 -17.62
CA LEU A 44 0.81 17.54 -18.72
C LEU A 44 2.29 17.13 -18.64
N CYS A 45 3.11 17.86 -17.90
CA CYS A 45 4.51 17.47 -17.66
C CYS A 45 4.62 16.15 -16.90
N VAL A 46 3.67 15.87 -16.00
CA VAL A 46 3.67 14.66 -15.16
C VAL A 46 3.58 13.38 -16.00
N PRO A 47 2.58 13.17 -16.88
CA PRO A 47 2.53 11.98 -17.72
C PRO A 47 3.68 11.92 -18.73
N LEU A 48 4.13 13.07 -19.27
CA LEU A 48 5.28 13.12 -20.18
C LEU A 48 6.55 12.60 -19.53
N LEU A 49 6.85 13.03 -18.30
CA LEU A 49 8.03 12.56 -17.56
C LEU A 49 7.87 11.12 -17.03
N ALA A 50 6.64 10.73 -16.67
CA ALA A 50 6.36 9.39 -16.16
C ALA A 50 6.47 8.32 -17.26
N LEU A 51 6.11 8.63 -18.50
CA LEU A 51 6.02 7.65 -19.59
C LEU A 51 7.37 6.98 -19.94
N PRO A 52 8.49 7.70 -20.11
CA PRO A 52 9.80 7.07 -20.29
C PRO A 52 10.21 6.17 -19.13
N ILE A 53 9.93 6.60 -17.90
CA ILE A 53 10.25 5.84 -16.68
C ILE A 53 9.41 4.55 -16.63
N LEU A 54 8.13 4.64 -16.99
CA LEU A 54 7.21 3.52 -17.12
C LEU A 54 7.69 2.52 -18.20
N LEU A 55 8.22 3.01 -19.33
CA LEU A 55 8.74 2.15 -20.39
C LEU A 55 10.05 1.43 -19.98
N ILE A 56 10.92 2.10 -19.24
CA ILE A 56 12.20 1.52 -18.81
C ILE A 56 11.99 0.53 -17.65
N ARG A 57 11.10 0.85 -16.70
CA ARG A 57 10.84 0.04 -15.49
C ARG A 57 9.35 -0.18 -15.26
N PRO A 58 8.65 -0.87 -16.17
CA PRO A 58 7.20 -1.01 -16.10
C PRO A 58 6.76 -1.70 -14.82
N ARG A 59 7.47 -2.74 -14.38
CA ARG A 59 7.12 -3.50 -13.19
C ARG A 59 7.22 -2.66 -11.91
N GLU A 60 8.35 -1.96 -11.71
CA GLU A 60 8.60 -1.12 -10.54
C GLU A 60 7.56 -0.01 -10.42
N ILE A 61 7.32 0.70 -11.52
CA ILE A 61 6.49 1.91 -11.52
C ILE A 61 5.02 1.54 -11.46
N CYS A 62 4.55 0.55 -12.23
CA CYS A 62 3.17 0.10 -12.15
C CYS A 62 2.81 -0.37 -10.74
N LEU A 63 3.58 -1.32 -10.19
CA LEU A 63 3.32 -1.84 -8.85
C LEU A 63 3.52 -0.77 -7.77
N GLY A 64 4.56 0.05 -7.91
CA GLY A 64 4.82 1.15 -6.98
C GLY A 64 3.65 2.13 -6.94
N CYS A 65 3.20 2.63 -8.09
CA CYS A 65 2.06 3.54 -8.17
C CYS A 65 0.77 2.90 -7.64
N TYR A 66 0.50 1.64 -7.95
CA TYR A 66 -0.66 0.93 -7.41
C TYR A 66 -0.63 0.86 -5.88
N VAL A 67 0.51 0.45 -5.29
CA VAL A 67 0.64 0.33 -3.84
C VAL A 67 0.66 1.69 -3.15
N PHE A 68 1.19 2.73 -3.79
CA PHE A 68 1.12 4.12 -3.31
C PHE A 68 -0.34 4.61 -3.17
N LEU A 69 -1.23 4.18 -4.06
CA LEU A 69 -2.64 4.57 -4.06
C LEU A 69 -3.49 3.81 -3.02
N LEU A 70 -3.02 2.68 -2.49
CA LEU A 70 -3.82 1.84 -1.58
C LEU A 70 -4.37 2.59 -0.34
N PRO A 71 -3.61 3.46 0.36
CA PRO A 71 -4.17 4.21 1.50
C PRO A 71 -5.28 5.18 1.11
N PHE A 72 -5.40 5.53 -0.17
CA PHE A 72 -6.39 6.47 -0.72
C PHE A 72 -7.59 5.78 -1.37
N ASP A 73 -7.67 4.45 -1.30
CA ASP A 73 -8.66 3.65 -2.02
C ASP A 73 -10.10 4.17 -1.87
N SER A 74 -10.57 4.34 -0.63
CA SER A 74 -11.99 4.67 -0.37
C SER A 74 -12.37 6.11 -0.71
N ILE A 75 -11.41 7.05 -0.78
CA ILE A 75 -11.69 8.41 -1.26
C ILE A 75 -11.62 8.51 -2.78
N SER A 76 -10.99 7.53 -3.44
CA SER A 76 -10.71 7.52 -4.87
C SER A 76 -11.83 6.92 -5.73
N ALA A 77 -13.05 6.82 -5.21
CA ALA A 77 -14.18 6.31 -5.96
C ALA A 77 -14.48 7.16 -7.21
N VAL A 78 -14.72 6.53 -8.35
CA VAL A 78 -15.00 7.14 -9.64
C VAL A 78 -16.43 6.75 -10.03
N GLY A 79 -17.34 7.73 -9.98
CA GLY A 79 -18.75 7.55 -10.33
C GLY A 79 -19.63 6.89 -9.25
N PRO A 80 -20.92 6.72 -9.53
CA PRO A 80 -21.91 6.17 -8.60
C PRO A 80 -21.82 4.65 -8.43
N GLY A 81 -21.13 3.94 -9.32
CA GLY A 81 -21.02 2.47 -9.29
C GLY A 81 -19.96 1.89 -8.34
N GLY A 82 -19.36 2.71 -7.47
CA GLY A 82 -18.39 2.25 -6.47
C GLY A 82 -17.02 1.80 -7.03
N ALA A 83 -16.78 1.93 -8.34
CA ALA A 83 -15.46 1.66 -8.91
C ALA A 83 -14.44 2.63 -8.32
N THR A 84 -13.27 2.16 -7.91
CA THR A 84 -12.20 2.99 -7.35
C THR A 84 -11.08 3.23 -8.35
N LEU A 85 -10.33 4.32 -8.17
CA LEU A 85 -9.13 4.57 -8.96
C LEU A 85 -8.12 3.42 -8.82
N THR A 86 -8.06 2.80 -7.64
CA THR A 86 -7.22 1.62 -7.38
C THR A 86 -7.65 0.41 -8.18
N LEU A 87 -8.96 0.22 -8.44
CA LEU A 87 -9.46 -0.86 -9.31
C LEU A 87 -8.94 -0.68 -10.74
N ILE A 88 -9.10 0.54 -11.27
CA ILE A 88 -8.64 0.89 -12.63
C ILE A 88 -7.12 0.76 -12.72
N ALA A 89 -6.40 1.31 -11.73
CA ALA A 89 -4.96 1.18 -11.64
C ALA A 89 -4.52 -0.30 -11.54
N GLY A 90 -5.18 -1.09 -10.71
CA GLY A 90 -4.90 -2.52 -10.54
C GLY A 90 -5.10 -3.31 -11.82
N ALA A 91 -6.18 -3.05 -12.57
CA ALA A 91 -6.42 -3.64 -13.88
C ALA A 91 -5.33 -3.24 -14.89
N ALA A 92 -4.95 -1.96 -14.93
CA ALA A 92 -3.86 -1.48 -15.79
C ALA A 92 -2.52 -2.13 -15.43
N VAL A 93 -2.19 -2.24 -14.14
CA VAL A 93 -1.01 -2.94 -13.65
C VAL A 93 -1.03 -4.40 -14.07
N ALA A 94 -2.14 -5.11 -13.88
CA ALA A 94 -2.28 -6.51 -14.28
C ALA A 94 -2.03 -6.69 -15.78
N MET A 95 -2.63 -5.85 -16.63
CA MET A 95 -2.44 -5.90 -18.08
C MET A 95 -0.98 -5.63 -18.49
N ILE A 96 -0.34 -4.61 -17.91
CA ILE A 96 1.05 -4.25 -18.23
C ILE A 96 2.02 -5.34 -17.75
N LEU A 97 1.85 -5.86 -16.53
CA LEU A 97 2.69 -6.92 -15.99
C LEU A 97 2.53 -8.21 -16.80
N PHE A 98 1.30 -8.61 -17.09
CA PHE A 98 1.03 -9.80 -17.88
C PHE A 98 1.58 -9.68 -19.30
N GLY A 99 1.32 -8.56 -19.99
CA GLY A 99 1.83 -8.29 -21.33
C GLY A 99 3.35 -8.27 -21.39
N THR A 100 4.01 -7.59 -20.44
CA THR A 100 5.48 -7.56 -20.38
C THR A 100 6.09 -8.90 -20.00
N ALA A 101 5.43 -9.70 -19.16
CA ALA A 101 5.87 -11.06 -18.83
C ALA A 101 5.74 -12.01 -20.02
N LEU A 102 4.66 -11.89 -20.80
CA LEU A 102 4.44 -12.69 -22.01
C LEU A 102 5.49 -12.35 -23.09
N LEU A 103 5.73 -11.06 -23.34
CA LEU A 103 6.75 -10.59 -24.30
C LEU A 103 8.16 -11.03 -23.91
N LYS A 104 8.49 -11.00 -22.61
CA LYS A 104 9.81 -11.42 -22.09
C LYS A 104 9.93 -12.93 -21.86
N LYS A 105 8.85 -13.70 -22.06
CA LYS A 105 8.76 -15.13 -21.72
C LYS A 105 9.20 -15.42 -20.27
N ASP A 106 8.81 -14.54 -19.36
CA ASP A 106 9.19 -14.55 -17.94
C ASP A 106 7.98 -14.88 -17.03
N LEU A 107 7.03 -15.65 -17.57
CA LEU A 107 5.90 -16.18 -16.82
C LEU A 107 6.33 -17.42 -16.05
N GLN A 108 6.16 -17.38 -14.73
CA GLN A 108 6.43 -18.48 -13.82
C GLN A 108 5.12 -19.08 -13.31
N ARG A 109 5.15 -20.35 -12.94
CA ARG A 109 3.99 -20.98 -12.30
C ARG A 109 3.80 -20.36 -10.91
N PRO A 110 2.58 -19.91 -10.55
CA PRO A 110 2.34 -19.35 -9.23
C PRO A 110 2.60 -20.40 -8.14
N PRO A 111 3.02 -19.96 -6.94
CA PRO A 111 3.35 -20.87 -5.85
C PRO A 111 2.07 -21.56 -5.32
N ARG A 112 2.21 -22.78 -4.78
CA ARG A 112 1.05 -23.62 -4.36
C ARG A 112 0.15 -22.95 -3.33
N GLN A 113 0.67 -21.99 -2.57
CA GLN A 113 -0.08 -21.20 -1.60
C GLN A 113 -1.25 -20.43 -2.24
N VAL A 114 -1.15 -20.10 -3.54
CA VAL A 114 -2.24 -19.45 -4.27
C VAL A 114 -3.46 -20.35 -4.41
N LEU A 115 -3.28 -21.67 -4.38
CA LEU A 115 -4.40 -22.62 -4.43
C LEU A 115 -5.37 -22.41 -3.26
N TRP A 116 -4.86 -22.09 -2.07
CA TRP A 116 -5.70 -21.79 -0.91
C TRP A 116 -6.53 -20.53 -1.13
N TRP A 117 -5.96 -19.52 -1.78
CA TRP A 117 -6.70 -18.31 -2.15
C TRP A 117 -7.75 -18.61 -3.22
N VAL A 118 -7.43 -19.41 -4.23
CA VAL A 118 -8.41 -19.84 -5.26
C VAL A 118 -9.57 -20.62 -4.62
N LEU A 119 -9.28 -21.55 -3.70
CA LEU A 119 -10.29 -22.28 -2.95
C LEU A 119 -11.15 -21.35 -2.10
N PHE A 120 -10.53 -20.38 -1.41
CA PHE A 120 -11.26 -19.37 -0.64
C PHE A 120 -12.20 -18.53 -1.51
N VAL A 121 -11.74 -18.06 -2.67
CA VAL A 121 -12.59 -17.27 -3.59
C VAL A 121 -13.68 -18.12 -4.20
N THR A 122 -13.39 -19.39 -4.50
CA THR A 122 -14.41 -20.34 -4.99
C THR A 122 -15.48 -20.58 -3.92
N TRP A 123 -15.06 -20.78 -2.67
CA TRP A 123 -15.98 -20.89 -1.54
C TRP A 123 -16.82 -19.63 -1.38
N ALA A 124 -16.19 -18.44 -1.43
CA ALA A 124 -16.91 -17.17 -1.38
C ALA A 124 -17.96 -17.07 -2.51
N ALA A 125 -17.60 -17.43 -3.74
CA ALA A 125 -18.51 -17.43 -4.88
C ALA A 125 -19.72 -18.35 -4.67
N VAL A 126 -19.49 -19.55 -4.12
CA VAL A 126 -20.56 -20.51 -3.79
C VAL A 126 -21.46 -19.94 -2.69
N THR A 127 -20.88 -19.37 -1.62
CA THR A 127 -21.68 -18.77 -0.53
C THR A 127 -22.50 -17.56 -0.94
N THR A 128 -22.09 -16.86 -2.02
CA THR A 128 -22.87 -15.75 -2.58
C THR A 128 -24.23 -16.22 -3.08
N LEU A 129 -24.36 -17.47 -3.57
CA LEU A 129 -25.62 -18.05 -4.12
C LEU A 129 -26.81 -18.02 -3.16
N TRP A 130 -26.56 -17.96 -1.86
CA TRP A 130 -27.59 -17.88 -0.82
C TRP A 130 -27.40 -16.67 0.11
N ALA A 131 -26.69 -15.64 -0.36
CA ALA A 131 -26.50 -14.42 0.42
C ALA A 131 -27.82 -13.65 0.58
N LEU A 132 -28.11 -13.22 1.81
CA LEU A 132 -29.31 -12.44 2.14
C LEU A 132 -29.33 -11.08 1.41
N GLU A 133 -28.15 -10.47 1.25
CA GLU A 133 -27.93 -9.24 0.50
C GLU A 133 -27.12 -9.53 -0.78
N TRP A 134 -27.79 -10.08 -1.79
CA TRP A 134 -27.18 -10.50 -3.05
C TRP A 134 -26.32 -9.41 -3.72
N GLU A 135 -26.80 -8.17 -3.75
CA GLU A 135 -26.11 -7.03 -4.39
C GLU A 135 -24.78 -6.70 -3.69
N SER A 136 -24.78 -6.62 -2.35
CA SER A 136 -23.56 -6.37 -1.56
C SER A 136 -22.58 -7.54 -1.67
N ALA A 137 -23.09 -8.76 -1.63
CA ALA A 137 -22.27 -9.98 -1.72
C ALA A 137 -21.60 -10.12 -3.09
N THR A 138 -22.32 -9.87 -4.19
CA THR A 138 -21.76 -9.90 -5.55
C THR A 138 -20.74 -8.79 -5.77
N GLY A 139 -20.99 -7.57 -5.28
CA GLY A 139 -20.01 -6.48 -5.33
C GLY A 139 -18.68 -6.85 -4.65
N ARG A 140 -18.76 -7.43 -3.45
CA ARG A 140 -17.56 -7.93 -2.71
C ARG A 140 -16.87 -9.08 -3.44
N LEU A 141 -17.63 -10.00 -4.04
CA LEU A 141 -17.09 -11.10 -4.83
C LEU A 141 -16.26 -10.57 -6.01
N PHE A 142 -16.76 -9.57 -6.76
CA PHE A 142 -16.00 -8.95 -7.84
C PHE A 142 -14.70 -8.32 -7.36
N THR A 143 -14.70 -7.64 -6.21
CA THR A 143 -13.49 -7.10 -5.61
C THR A 143 -12.49 -8.21 -5.28
N VAL A 144 -12.93 -9.28 -4.62
CA VAL A 144 -12.06 -10.39 -4.21
C VAL A 144 -11.50 -11.15 -5.43
N VAL A 145 -12.31 -11.40 -6.46
CA VAL A 145 -11.87 -12.00 -7.72
C VAL A 145 -10.84 -11.12 -8.41
N SER A 146 -11.09 -9.81 -8.49
CA SER A 146 -10.14 -8.86 -9.10
C SER A 146 -8.80 -8.83 -8.37
N LEU A 147 -8.81 -8.86 -7.04
CA LEU A 147 -7.60 -8.96 -6.22
C LEU A 147 -6.89 -10.31 -6.41
N LEU A 148 -7.61 -11.42 -6.52
CA LEU A 148 -7.04 -12.73 -6.82
C LEU A 148 -6.36 -12.75 -8.20
N LEU A 149 -6.99 -12.19 -9.22
CA LEU A 149 -6.42 -12.09 -10.57
C LEU A 149 -5.15 -11.24 -10.57
N LEU A 150 -5.18 -10.07 -9.90
CA LEU A 150 -3.98 -9.25 -9.74
C LEU A 150 -2.87 -10.02 -9.00
N CYS A 151 -3.21 -10.71 -7.91
CA CYS A 151 -2.28 -11.52 -7.13
C CYS A 151 -1.66 -12.64 -7.99
N LEU A 152 -2.46 -13.35 -8.79
CA LEU A 152 -2.01 -14.37 -9.72
C LEU A 152 -1.02 -13.81 -10.74
N VAL A 153 -1.33 -12.65 -11.35
CA VAL A 153 -0.42 -12.00 -12.30
C VAL A 153 0.89 -11.64 -11.62
N VAL A 154 0.83 -10.95 -10.47
CA VAL A 154 2.04 -10.53 -9.74
C VAL A 154 2.91 -11.74 -9.35
N LEU A 155 2.31 -12.80 -8.81
CA LEU A 155 3.04 -14.01 -8.40
C LEU A 155 3.51 -14.87 -9.58
N SER A 156 2.92 -14.70 -10.76
CA SER A 156 3.40 -15.34 -11.99
C SER A 156 4.52 -14.54 -12.67
N THR A 157 4.84 -13.34 -12.17
CA THR A 157 5.98 -12.56 -12.67
C THR A 157 7.19 -12.67 -11.76
N ASN A 158 8.38 -12.73 -12.35
CA ASN A 158 9.63 -12.72 -11.60
C ASN A 158 9.93 -11.30 -11.10
N VAL A 159 9.63 -11.03 -9.83
CA VAL A 159 9.91 -9.74 -9.18
C VAL A 159 11.25 -9.83 -8.43
N SER A 160 12.21 -9.04 -8.86
CA SER A 160 13.54 -8.93 -8.26
C SER A 160 13.51 -8.19 -6.91
N ARG A 161 14.55 -8.40 -6.10
CA ARG A 161 14.73 -7.72 -4.80
C ARG A 161 14.77 -6.19 -4.94
N ARG A 162 15.32 -5.68 -6.04
CA ARG A 162 15.37 -4.25 -6.33
C ARG A 162 13.96 -3.70 -6.58
N GLU A 163 13.17 -4.41 -7.38
CA GLU A 163 11.80 -4.02 -7.69
C GLU A 163 10.94 -4.02 -6.42
N LEU A 164 11.03 -5.08 -5.59
CA LEU A 164 10.35 -5.14 -4.29
C LEU A 164 10.75 -3.99 -3.36
N ARG A 165 12.03 -3.61 -3.34
CA ARG A 165 12.49 -2.45 -2.56
C ARG A 165 11.84 -1.16 -3.06
N THR A 166 11.80 -0.94 -4.37
CA THR A 166 11.13 0.23 -4.96
C THR A 166 9.64 0.24 -4.60
N VAL A 167 8.92 -0.88 -4.80
CA VAL A 167 7.49 -0.99 -4.46
C VAL A 167 7.26 -0.72 -2.96
N SER A 168 8.13 -1.23 -2.10
CA SER A 168 8.07 -0.95 -0.66
C SER A 168 8.25 0.54 -0.34
N LEU A 169 9.15 1.24 -1.03
CA LEU A 169 9.32 2.69 -0.86
C LEU A 169 8.07 3.46 -1.29
N PHE A 170 7.42 3.07 -2.39
CA PHE A 170 6.16 3.67 -2.81
C PHE A 170 5.03 3.41 -1.80
N ALA A 171 4.96 2.21 -1.22
CA ALA A 171 4.01 1.88 -0.15
C ALA A 171 4.18 2.81 1.06
N ILE A 172 5.42 2.99 1.50
CA ILE A 172 5.76 3.87 2.62
C ILE A 172 5.46 5.33 2.28
N ALA A 173 5.79 5.78 1.06
CA ALA A 173 5.51 7.14 0.61
C ALA A 173 4.01 7.44 0.57
N GLY A 174 3.20 6.52 0.04
CA GLY A 174 1.74 6.64 0.01
C GLY A 174 1.14 6.68 1.41
N ALA A 175 1.59 5.79 2.30
CA ALA A 175 1.15 5.77 3.69
C ALA A 175 1.55 7.04 4.45
N CYS A 176 2.77 7.54 4.23
CA CYS A 176 3.24 8.79 4.83
C CYS A 176 2.40 9.98 4.34
N ALA A 177 2.15 10.09 3.03
CA ALA A 177 1.31 11.14 2.47
C ALA A 177 -0.12 11.10 3.04
N ALA A 178 -0.72 9.91 3.12
CA ALA A 178 -2.05 9.73 3.67
C ALA A 178 -2.12 10.04 5.17
N ALA A 179 -1.08 9.65 5.94
CA ALA A 179 -0.96 9.94 7.36
C ALA A 179 -0.79 11.44 7.63
N VAL A 180 0.07 12.14 6.88
CA VAL A 180 0.25 13.60 6.97
C VAL A 180 -1.07 14.30 6.65
N TYR A 181 -1.72 13.93 5.55
CA TYR A 181 -2.96 14.57 5.13
C TYR A 181 -4.11 14.35 6.15
N THR A 182 -4.25 13.13 6.67
CA THR A 182 -5.25 12.83 7.72
C THR A 182 -4.94 13.56 9.02
N SER A 183 -3.66 13.67 9.39
CA SER A 183 -3.23 14.42 10.57
C SER A 183 -3.53 15.90 10.44
N PHE A 184 -3.27 16.48 9.26
CA PHE A 184 -3.60 17.87 8.95
C PHE A 184 -5.10 18.12 9.06
N GLN A 185 -5.94 17.24 8.50
CA GLN A 185 -7.40 17.32 8.63
C GLN A 185 -7.87 17.25 10.07
N PHE A 186 -7.29 16.33 10.85
CA PHE A 186 -7.64 16.16 12.25
C PHE A 186 -7.37 17.41 13.09
N PHE A 187 -6.21 18.05 12.91
CA PHE A 187 -5.90 19.31 13.58
C PHE A 187 -6.69 20.50 13.02
N GLY A 188 -7.16 20.41 11.77
CA GLY A 188 -8.10 21.36 11.17
C GLY A 188 -9.55 21.19 11.65
N GLY A 189 -9.83 20.29 12.60
CA GLY A 189 -11.18 20.07 13.13
C GLY A 189 -12.08 19.19 12.26
N VAL A 190 -11.52 18.49 11.28
CA VAL A 190 -12.26 17.62 10.36
C VAL A 190 -12.27 16.21 10.93
N TYR A 191 -13.41 15.82 11.51
CA TYR A 191 -13.58 14.53 12.19
C TYR A 191 -14.57 13.61 11.45
N TYR A 192 -14.27 12.32 11.48
CA TYR A 192 -15.15 11.27 10.96
C TYR A 192 -16.46 11.23 11.76
N HIS A 193 -17.58 11.59 11.10
CA HIS A 193 -18.91 11.72 11.69
C HIS A 193 -18.98 12.57 12.98
N GLY A 194 -18.07 13.54 13.15
CA GLY A 194 -18.02 14.37 14.35
C GLY A 194 -17.56 13.65 15.63
N LEU A 195 -17.15 12.37 15.54
CA LEU A 195 -16.81 11.54 16.71
C LEU A 195 -15.36 11.71 17.20
N GLY A 196 -14.71 12.83 16.90
CA GLY A 196 -13.32 13.09 17.30
C GLY A 196 -12.31 12.07 16.77
N ARG A 197 -12.61 11.40 15.65
CA ARG A 197 -11.71 10.44 14.99
C ARG A 197 -11.19 11.05 13.71
N GLY A 198 -9.89 10.97 13.47
CA GLY A 198 -9.34 11.30 12.16
C GLY A 198 -9.68 10.22 11.14
N SER A 199 -9.98 10.64 9.93
CA SER A 199 -10.05 9.76 8.77
C SER A 199 -9.66 10.54 7.53
N LEU A 200 -9.41 9.80 6.46
CA LEU A 200 -9.15 10.37 5.16
C LEU A 200 -10.49 10.82 4.55
N MET A 201 -10.70 12.14 4.44
CA MET A 201 -11.94 12.71 3.89
C MET A 201 -11.67 13.66 2.73
N VAL A 202 -12.24 13.40 1.56
CA VAL A 202 -12.09 14.27 0.39
C VAL A 202 -13.40 14.34 -0.37
N GLY A 203 -13.87 15.56 -0.68
CA GLY A 203 -15.06 15.76 -1.52
C GLY A 203 -16.34 15.12 -0.99
N GLY A 204 -16.57 15.18 0.33
CA GLY A 204 -17.75 14.59 0.98
C GLY A 204 -17.69 13.06 1.16
N ARG A 205 -16.60 12.41 0.74
CA ARG A 205 -16.36 10.98 1.03
C ARG A 205 -15.45 10.82 2.23
N ALA A 206 -15.71 9.79 3.01
CA ALA A 206 -14.93 9.45 4.19
C ALA A 206 -14.57 7.97 4.19
N THR A 207 -13.31 7.66 4.46
CA THR A 207 -12.86 6.28 4.68
C THR A 207 -13.27 5.83 6.08
N ASP A 208 -13.59 4.54 6.28
CA ASP A 208 -13.71 3.99 7.63
C ASP A 208 -12.34 4.10 8.34
N PRO A 209 -12.24 4.71 9.53
CA PRO A 209 -10.95 4.93 10.17
C PRO A 209 -10.23 3.63 10.56
N ASN A 210 -10.95 2.52 10.76
CA ASN A 210 -10.34 1.23 11.05
C ASN A 210 -9.71 0.62 9.80
N ILE A 211 -10.40 0.68 8.66
CA ILE A 211 -9.87 0.24 7.35
C ILE A 211 -8.64 1.07 6.99
N PHE A 212 -8.73 2.40 7.16
CA PHE A 212 -7.62 3.30 6.94
C PHE A 212 -6.42 2.96 7.84
N ALA A 213 -6.62 2.79 9.14
CA ALA A 213 -5.54 2.44 10.05
C ALA A 213 -4.91 1.07 9.73
N ALA A 214 -5.73 0.10 9.30
CA ALA A 214 -5.24 -1.21 8.90
C ALA A 214 -4.34 -1.15 7.65
N SER A 215 -4.67 -0.31 6.67
CA SER A 215 -3.87 -0.15 5.46
C SER A 215 -2.48 0.47 5.73
N LEU A 216 -2.33 1.22 6.83
CA LEU A 216 -1.06 1.81 7.27
C LEU A 216 -0.12 0.83 8.00
N LEU A 217 -0.62 -0.32 8.48
CA LEU A 217 0.18 -1.27 9.27
C LEU A 217 1.34 -1.90 8.47
N LEU A 218 1.07 -2.34 7.24
CA LEU A 218 2.11 -2.95 6.41
C LEU A 218 3.20 -1.91 6.04
N PRO A 219 2.88 -0.72 5.51
CA PRO A 219 3.86 0.35 5.29
C PRO A 219 4.64 0.74 6.54
N LEU A 220 3.98 0.81 7.71
CA LEU A 220 4.67 1.06 8.98
C LEU A 220 5.71 -0.03 9.26
N SER A 221 5.35 -1.30 9.10
CA SER A 221 6.30 -2.41 9.32
C SER A 221 7.52 -2.33 8.40
N LEU A 222 7.34 -1.87 7.15
CA LEU A 222 8.40 -1.66 6.19
C LEU A 222 9.28 -0.45 6.57
N ALA A 223 8.68 0.64 7.05
CA ALA A 223 9.39 1.82 7.54
C ALA A 223 10.22 1.49 8.79
N VAL A 224 9.68 0.69 9.71
CA VAL A 224 10.40 0.19 10.89
C VAL A 224 11.59 -0.67 10.48
N ASN A 225 11.42 -1.59 9.52
CA ASN A 225 12.56 -2.32 8.97
C ASN A 225 13.61 -1.40 8.32
N GLY A 226 13.14 -0.32 7.66
CA GLY A 226 13.97 0.77 7.16
C GLY A 226 14.73 1.52 8.25
N PHE A 227 14.18 1.67 9.46
CA PHE A 227 14.86 2.24 10.62
C PHE A 227 15.95 1.31 11.19
N LEU A 228 15.68 0.00 11.22
CA LEU A 228 16.58 -0.99 11.83
C LEU A 228 17.80 -1.35 10.95
N THR A 229 17.73 -1.11 9.63
CA THR A 229 18.77 -1.57 8.68
C THR A 229 19.98 -0.63 8.51
N PRO A 230 19.84 0.70 8.39
CA PRO A 230 20.93 1.61 8.07
C PRO A 230 22.01 1.63 9.14
N ARG A 231 23.25 1.86 8.72
CA ARG A 231 24.38 2.10 9.64
C ARG A 231 24.52 3.57 10.04
N TRP A 232 24.04 4.49 9.21
CA TRP A 232 24.24 5.93 9.39
C TRP A 232 23.08 6.55 10.19
N TRP A 233 23.42 7.34 11.21
CA TRP A 233 22.44 7.88 12.16
C TRP A 233 21.44 8.84 11.51
N VAL A 234 21.86 9.65 10.52
CA VAL A 234 20.96 10.57 9.79
C VAL A 234 19.88 9.78 9.04
N ALA A 235 20.27 8.71 8.34
CA ALA A 235 19.32 7.85 7.64
C ALA A 235 18.35 7.18 8.62
N ARG A 236 18.84 6.74 9.78
CA ARG A 236 17.98 6.21 10.85
C ARG A 236 16.98 7.25 11.34
N LEU A 237 17.40 8.49 11.57
CA LEU A 237 16.50 9.55 12.00
C LEU A 237 15.41 9.83 10.96
N GLY A 238 15.75 9.83 9.67
CA GLY A 238 14.78 9.95 8.59
C GLY A 238 13.74 8.82 8.59
N TRP A 239 14.17 7.57 8.75
CA TRP A 239 13.25 6.43 8.84
C TRP A 239 12.40 6.44 10.12
N LEU A 240 12.97 6.88 11.24
CA LEU A 240 12.23 7.06 12.49
C LEU A 240 11.14 8.13 12.32
N ALA A 241 11.46 9.25 11.67
CA ALA A 241 10.48 10.30 11.38
C ALA A 241 9.34 9.77 10.49
N VAL A 242 9.66 9.01 9.44
CA VAL A 242 8.62 8.38 8.58
C VAL A 242 7.75 7.40 9.37
N ALA A 243 8.36 6.53 10.18
CA ALA A 243 7.62 5.58 11.02
C ALA A 243 6.75 6.31 12.06
N ALA A 244 7.25 7.38 12.66
CA ALA A 244 6.52 8.23 13.61
C ALA A 244 5.31 8.88 12.93
N THR A 245 5.48 9.43 11.72
CA THR A 245 4.38 10.03 10.93
C THR A 245 3.29 9.01 10.63
N ILE A 246 3.63 7.80 10.17
CA ILE A 246 2.65 6.75 9.88
C ILE A 246 1.96 6.29 11.18
N THR A 247 2.73 6.12 12.25
CA THR A 247 2.20 5.75 13.58
C THR A 247 1.23 6.82 14.09
N PHE A 248 1.55 8.09 13.93
CA PHE A 248 0.68 9.20 14.31
C PHE A 248 -0.62 9.18 13.49
N GLY A 249 -0.54 8.93 12.19
CA GLY A 249 -1.72 8.71 11.35
C GLY A 249 -2.63 7.59 11.85
N ILE A 250 -2.05 6.45 12.29
CA ILE A 250 -2.79 5.35 12.92
C ILE A 250 -3.44 5.80 14.23
N LEU A 251 -2.71 6.49 15.11
CA LEU A 251 -3.21 6.93 16.41
C LEU A 251 -4.39 7.89 16.27
N VAL A 252 -4.30 8.85 15.34
CA VAL A 252 -5.35 9.82 15.03
C VAL A 252 -6.67 9.16 14.62
N THR A 253 -6.64 7.95 14.04
CA THR A 253 -7.88 7.21 13.71
C THR A 253 -8.68 6.72 14.91
N GLY A 254 -8.04 6.62 16.08
CA GLY A 254 -8.59 5.95 17.25
C GLY A 254 -8.94 4.48 17.01
N SER A 255 -8.22 3.79 16.11
CA SER A 255 -8.44 2.37 15.80
C SER A 255 -7.68 1.46 16.78
N ARG A 256 -8.40 0.93 17.77
CA ARG A 256 -7.87 -0.02 18.78
C ARG A 256 -7.24 -1.26 18.13
N GLY A 257 -7.87 -1.80 17.09
CA GLY A 257 -7.37 -2.98 16.37
C GLY A 257 -6.03 -2.70 15.67
N ALA A 258 -5.87 -1.51 15.09
CA ALA A 258 -4.59 -1.12 14.49
C ALA A 258 -3.50 -0.89 15.55
N MET A 259 -3.83 -0.28 16.71
CA MET A 259 -2.87 -0.14 17.82
C MET A 259 -2.39 -1.48 18.35
N LEU A 260 -3.30 -2.44 18.51
CA LEU A 260 -2.93 -3.82 18.85
C LEU A 260 -2.01 -4.41 17.76
N GLY A 261 -2.31 -4.17 16.49
CA GLY A 261 -1.45 -4.54 15.37
C GLY A 261 -0.04 -3.94 15.46
N VAL A 262 0.09 -2.67 15.85
CA VAL A 262 1.39 -2.02 16.10
C VAL A 262 2.12 -2.68 17.28
N ALA A 263 1.42 -2.96 18.38
CA ALA A 263 2.02 -3.63 19.54
C ALA A 263 2.52 -5.03 19.19
N VAL A 264 1.71 -5.83 18.50
CA VAL A 264 2.09 -7.17 18.02
C VAL A 264 3.27 -7.08 17.06
N MET A 265 3.27 -6.11 16.14
CA MET A 265 4.40 -5.88 15.25
C MET A 265 5.70 -5.62 16.02
N ILE A 266 5.68 -4.75 17.04
CA ILE A 266 6.86 -4.47 17.89
C ILE A 266 7.34 -5.76 18.58
N VAL A 267 6.43 -6.55 19.17
CA VAL A 267 6.77 -7.82 19.83
C VAL A 267 7.40 -8.81 18.85
N VAL A 268 6.83 -8.95 17.65
CA VAL A 268 7.37 -9.84 16.62
C VAL A 268 8.76 -9.40 16.18
N TYR A 269 9.00 -8.09 16.04
CA TYR A 269 10.35 -7.58 15.74
C TYR A 269 11.35 -7.85 16.86
N MET A 270 10.95 -7.71 18.13
CA MET A 270 11.79 -8.07 19.27
C MET A 270 12.20 -9.54 19.23
N TYR A 271 11.23 -10.43 18.97
CA TYR A 271 11.45 -11.87 18.97
C TYR A 271 12.30 -12.33 17.78
N THR A 272 12.02 -11.84 16.57
CA THR A 272 12.60 -12.39 15.33
C THR A 272 13.97 -11.85 14.97
N ARG A 273 14.26 -10.58 15.31
CA ARG A 273 15.43 -9.87 14.76
C ARG A 273 16.58 -9.67 15.75
N GLN A 274 16.45 -10.16 16.99
CA GLN A 274 17.40 -9.88 18.08
C GLN A 274 17.81 -8.40 18.13
N VAL A 275 16.84 -7.52 17.87
CA VAL A 275 17.07 -6.08 17.79
C VAL A 275 17.61 -5.62 19.15
N SER A 276 18.54 -4.67 19.14
CA SER A 276 19.03 -4.10 20.39
C SER A 276 17.84 -3.57 21.19
N ARG A 277 17.80 -3.89 22.49
CA ARG A 277 16.72 -3.45 23.41
C ARG A 277 16.48 -1.94 23.33
N LEU A 278 17.55 -1.18 23.06
CA LEU A 278 17.51 0.26 22.83
C LEU A 278 16.65 0.66 21.62
N MET A 279 16.77 0.00 20.46
CA MET A 279 16.00 0.35 19.27
C MET A 279 14.51 0.03 19.44
N THR A 280 14.18 -1.09 20.08
CA THR A 280 12.80 -1.39 20.47
C THR A 280 12.27 -0.36 21.46
N PHE A 281 13.06 0.00 22.47
CA PHE A 281 12.69 1.03 23.43
C PHE A 281 12.42 2.37 22.73
N LEU A 282 13.23 2.76 21.75
CA LEU A 282 13.00 3.99 20.97
C LEU A 282 11.66 3.93 20.21
N LEU A 283 11.33 2.81 19.55
CA LEU A 283 10.04 2.67 18.86
C LEU A 283 8.86 2.75 19.83
N PHE A 284 8.95 2.09 20.97
CA PHE A 284 7.93 2.14 22.01
C PHE A 284 7.81 3.54 22.62
N ALA A 285 8.94 4.20 22.93
CA ALA A 285 8.97 5.56 23.44
C ALA A 285 8.39 6.55 22.43
N THR A 286 8.65 6.39 21.12
CA THR A 286 8.00 7.19 20.07
C THR A 286 6.49 6.97 20.07
N PHE A 287 6.02 5.73 20.14
CA PHE A 287 4.58 5.43 20.21
C PHE A 287 3.91 6.11 21.43
N VAL A 288 4.53 5.97 22.61
CA VAL A 288 4.05 6.59 23.85
C VAL A 288 4.09 8.12 23.77
N ALA A 289 5.18 8.71 23.27
CA ALA A 289 5.32 10.15 23.11
C ALA A 289 4.25 10.73 22.18
N LEU A 290 3.94 10.05 21.07
CA LEU A 290 2.89 10.47 20.15
C LEU A 290 1.49 10.40 20.77
N ALA A 291 1.25 9.45 21.69
CA ALA A 291 -0.04 9.34 22.38
C ALA A 291 -0.37 10.56 23.25
N PHE A 292 0.64 11.28 23.77
CA PHE A 292 0.45 12.52 24.53
C PHE A 292 -0.10 13.69 23.70
N PHE A 293 0.00 13.63 22.36
CA PHE A 293 -0.53 14.67 21.47
C PHE A 293 -2.00 14.42 21.06
N LEU A 294 -2.61 13.33 21.52
CA LEU A 294 -3.98 12.97 21.17
C LEU A 294 -4.99 13.65 22.13
N PRO A 295 -6.18 14.04 21.65
CA PRO A 295 -7.19 14.66 22.49
C PRO A 295 -7.79 13.68 23.49
N ALA A 296 -8.39 14.21 24.57
CA ALA A 296 -9.03 13.41 25.62
C ALA A 296 -10.08 12.40 25.11
N SER A 297 -10.77 12.71 24.00
CA SER A 297 -11.74 11.83 23.34
C SER A 297 -11.14 10.50 22.87
N PHE A 298 -9.83 10.45 22.65
CA PHE A 298 -9.11 9.22 22.37
C PHE A 298 -9.12 8.28 23.58
N PHE A 299 -8.81 8.82 24.76
CA PHE A 299 -8.69 8.05 26.01
C PHE A 299 -10.05 7.58 26.51
N THR A 300 -11.10 8.40 26.38
CA THR A 300 -12.47 7.97 26.73
C THR A 300 -12.94 6.79 25.89
N ARG A 301 -12.49 6.68 24.62
CA ARG A 301 -12.76 5.51 23.77
C ARG A 301 -12.02 4.25 24.20
N ILE A 302 -10.83 4.39 24.79
CA ILE A 302 -10.10 3.26 25.37
C ILE A 302 -10.86 2.78 26.61
N GLU A 303 -11.24 3.68 27.51
CA GLU A 303 -11.95 3.37 28.76
C GLU A 303 -13.30 2.67 28.51
N SER A 304 -14.17 3.27 27.67
CA SER A 304 -15.47 2.71 27.29
C SER A 304 -15.40 1.33 26.59
N THR A 305 -14.21 0.89 26.17
CA THR A 305 -14.02 -0.46 25.61
C THR A 305 -14.29 -1.54 26.64
N ALA A 306 -13.80 -1.33 27.86
CA ALA A 306 -13.93 -2.29 28.95
C ALA A 306 -15.39 -2.42 29.36
N GLU A 307 -16.12 -1.30 29.38
CA GLU A 307 -17.53 -1.25 29.75
C GLU A 307 -18.45 -1.89 28.69
N THR A 308 -18.16 -1.67 27.41
CA THR A 308 -19.02 -2.15 26.31
C THR A 308 -18.74 -3.59 25.85
N GLY A 309 -17.83 -4.31 26.50
CA GLY A 309 -17.47 -5.68 26.09
C GLY A 309 -16.89 -5.73 24.66
N GLY A 310 -16.07 -4.74 24.30
CA GLY A 310 -15.50 -4.67 22.95
C GLY A 310 -16.53 -4.32 21.87
N ALA A 311 -17.43 -3.37 22.16
CA ALA A 311 -18.54 -2.96 21.30
C ALA A 311 -19.58 -4.07 21.05
N GLY A 312 -20.03 -4.74 22.13
CA GLY A 312 -21.07 -5.77 22.08
C GLY A 312 -20.62 -7.11 21.48
N ARG A 313 -19.33 -7.23 21.10
CA ARG A 313 -18.80 -8.46 20.51
C ARG A 313 -18.83 -9.60 21.52
N THR A 314 -18.55 -9.38 22.79
CA THR A 314 -18.66 -10.46 23.80
C THR A 314 -20.04 -11.11 23.82
N VAL A 315 -21.11 -10.33 23.63
CA VAL A 315 -22.49 -10.83 23.56
C VAL A 315 -22.72 -11.71 22.34
N VAL A 316 -22.23 -11.31 21.15
CA VAL A 316 -22.35 -12.12 19.92
C VAL A 316 -21.63 -13.46 20.08
N TRP A 317 -20.44 -13.46 20.69
CA TRP A 317 -19.64 -14.68 20.87
C TRP A 317 -20.25 -15.60 21.92
N GLN A 318 -20.88 -15.04 22.96
CA GLN A 318 -21.64 -15.81 23.93
C GLN A 318 -22.92 -16.41 23.31
N GLY A 319 -23.63 -15.65 22.48
CA GLY A 319 -24.86 -16.10 21.82
C GLY A 319 -24.63 -17.16 20.75
N GLY A 320 -23.47 -17.19 20.10
CA GLY A 320 -23.12 -18.23 19.11
C GLY A 320 -22.66 -19.56 19.68
N LEU A 321 -22.50 -19.67 21.01
CA LEU A 321 -22.12 -20.90 21.72
C LEU A 321 -23.34 -21.65 22.31
N VAL A 322 -24.53 -21.07 22.22
CA VAL A 322 -25.82 -21.67 22.66
C VAL A 322 -26.58 -22.14 21.43
#